data_AF-A0A3B9VZY6-F1
#
_entry.id   AF-A0A3B9VZY6-F1
#
_cell.length_a   1.000
_cell.length_b   1.000
_cell.length_c   1.000
_cell.angle_alpha   90.00
_cell.angle_beta   90.00
_cell.angle_gamma   90.00
#
_symmetry.space_group_name_H-M   'P 1'
#
loop_
_entity.id
_entity.type
_entity.pdbx_description
1 polymer ?
#
loop_
_entity_poly.entity_id
_entity_poly.type
_entity_poly.pdbx_seq_one_letter_code
_entity_poly.pdbx_strand_id
1 'polypeptide(L)'
;MEALEIARWQFGITTVYHFMMVPLTIGLGLVVAVMQTLWHRTGKVEYLRMTKFWGKLFLINFIMGVATGIVQEFQFGMAWSEYSRFVGDVFGAPLALESLLAFFVESTFLGLWIFGWKQLKPGIHLACLWIAVVGSVFSAYFIIVANSWMQHPVGVQMQDGRPVMTDAWAVFTNNTALVAVPHTLMGALAVAGGFLLGIAWYHLWRRRRDGIDTVGADGRVVPGEAAIPGRDLTDYKVWIRSLRIGAVVAMISFAGTALTGDLQGKLMFEQQPMKMAAAEAACHDGTGFSVLSIGNLGS
;
A
#
# COMPACT_ATOMS: atom_id res chain seq x y z
N MET A 1 -2.19 -24.31 23.47
CA MET A 1 -2.94 -23.41 22.60
C MET A 1 -4.07 -24.18 21.96
N GLU A 2 -5.29 -23.66 22.05
CA GLU A 2 -6.46 -24.26 21.40
C GLU A 2 -6.43 -24.01 19.87
N ALA A 3 -7.21 -24.78 19.11
CA ALA A 3 -7.29 -24.63 17.66
C ALA A 3 -7.63 -23.19 17.23
N LEU A 4 -8.52 -22.52 17.97
CA LEU A 4 -8.89 -21.12 17.73
C LEU A 4 -7.70 -20.16 17.88
N GLU A 5 -6.85 -20.36 18.88
CA GLU A 5 -5.67 -19.52 19.11
C GLU A 5 -4.63 -19.72 18.01
N ILE A 6 -4.42 -20.97 17.58
CA ILE A 6 -3.50 -21.29 16.47
C ILE A 6 -4.00 -20.65 15.17
N ALA A 7 -5.30 -20.73 14.88
CA ALA A 7 -5.90 -20.10 13.70
C ALA A 7 -5.73 -18.57 13.71
N ARG A 8 -5.91 -17.92 14.87
CA ARG A 8 -5.66 -16.47 15.03
C ARG A 8 -4.19 -16.11 14.80
N TRP A 9 -3.26 -16.86 15.39
CA TRP A 9 -1.83 -16.64 15.17
C TRP A 9 -1.42 -16.85 13.72
N GLN A 10 -1.88 -17.94 13.10
CA GLN A 10 -1.59 -18.25 11.70
C GLN A 10 -2.10 -17.12 10.78
N PHE A 11 -3.37 -16.73 10.92
CA PHE A 11 -3.96 -15.67 10.10
C PHE A 11 -3.29 -14.32 10.35
N GLY A 12 -3.00 -13.98 11.61
CA GLY A 12 -2.31 -12.75 11.98
C GLY A 12 -0.90 -12.67 11.40
N ILE A 13 -0.11 -13.74 11.50
CA ILE A 13 1.25 -13.80 10.93
C ILE A 13 1.20 -13.64 9.41
N THR A 14 0.34 -14.40 8.72
CA THR A 14 0.18 -14.29 7.26
C THR A 14 -0.23 -12.89 6.85
N THR A 15 -1.19 -12.27 7.55
CA THR A 15 -1.64 -10.91 7.29
C THR A 15 -0.50 -9.90 7.45
N VAL A 16 0.32 -10.00 8.51
CA VAL A 16 1.47 -9.10 8.72
C VAL A 16 2.49 -9.23 7.59
N TYR A 17 2.87 -10.46 7.22
CA TYR A 17 3.82 -10.68 6.12
C TYR A 17 3.27 -10.18 4.78
N HIS A 18 1.99 -10.41 4.51
CA HIS A 18 1.35 -9.92 3.30
C HIS A 18 1.32 -8.38 3.27
N PHE A 19 0.88 -7.76 4.38
CA PHE A 19 0.76 -6.32 4.50
C PHE A 19 2.10 -5.59 4.63
N MET A 20 3.22 -6.28 4.81
CA MET A 20 4.54 -5.67 4.60
C MET A 20 4.79 -5.36 3.12
N MET A 21 4.26 -6.18 2.21
CA MET A 21 4.46 -6.04 0.76
C MET A 21 3.43 -5.11 0.14
N VAL A 22 2.17 -5.20 0.55
CA VAL A 22 1.04 -4.49 -0.09
C VAL A 22 1.22 -2.95 -0.16
N PRO A 23 1.53 -2.23 0.92
CA PRO A 23 1.67 -0.78 0.90
C PRO A 23 2.80 -0.33 -0.03
N LEU A 24 3.90 -1.08 -0.08
CA LEU A 24 5.00 -0.78 -0.98
C LEU A 24 4.60 -1.03 -2.45
N THR A 25 3.84 -2.08 -2.76
CA THR A 25 3.32 -2.31 -4.12
C THR A 25 2.43 -1.17 -4.58
N ILE A 26 1.41 -0.80 -3.79
CA ILE A 26 0.45 0.25 -4.15
C ILE A 26 1.17 1.59 -4.32
N GLY A 27 1.96 1.99 -3.31
CA GLY A 27 2.63 3.28 -3.33
C GLY A 27 3.74 3.37 -4.39
N LEU A 28 4.62 2.37 -4.46
CA LEU A 28 5.74 2.37 -5.41
C LEU A 28 5.25 2.21 -6.84
N GLY A 29 4.19 1.42 -7.07
CA GLY A 29 3.55 1.27 -8.37
C GLY A 29 3.13 2.62 -8.95
N LEU A 30 2.41 3.44 -8.17
CA LEU A 30 2.01 4.79 -8.57
C LEU A 30 3.23 5.69 -8.87
N VAL A 31 4.25 5.64 -8.03
CA VAL A 31 5.46 6.42 -8.20
C VAL A 31 6.21 6.02 -9.49
N VAL A 32 6.33 4.72 -9.78
CA VAL A 32 6.96 4.21 -11.01
C VAL A 32 6.15 4.60 -12.24
N ALA A 33 4.82 4.56 -12.18
CA ALA A 33 3.95 5.02 -13.27
C ALA A 33 4.15 6.51 -13.58
N VAL A 34 4.28 7.34 -12.54
CA VAL A 34 4.61 8.76 -12.69
C VAL A 34 6.01 8.94 -13.28
N MET A 35 7.03 8.21 -12.81
CA MET A 35 8.38 8.28 -13.36
C MET A 35 8.43 7.91 -14.85
N GLN A 36 7.72 6.86 -15.24
CA GLN A 36 7.63 6.47 -16.65
C GLN A 36 6.86 7.49 -17.48
N THR A 37 5.83 8.11 -16.92
CA THR A 37 5.09 9.21 -17.55
C THR A 37 6.02 10.41 -17.80
N LEU A 38 6.84 10.77 -16.80
CA LEU A 38 7.84 11.83 -16.93
C LEU A 38 8.88 11.50 -18.01
N TRP A 39 9.33 10.25 -18.09
CA TRP A 39 10.20 9.81 -19.18
C TRP A 39 9.51 9.90 -20.54
N HIS A 40 8.28 9.39 -20.67
CA HIS A 40 7.52 9.40 -21.92
C HIS A 40 7.29 10.82 -22.44
N ARG A 41 7.05 11.78 -21.55
CA ARG A 41 6.85 13.20 -21.91
C ARG A 41 8.14 13.95 -22.21
N THR A 42 9.22 13.67 -21.48
CA THR A 42 10.44 14.50 -21.52
C THR A 42 11.60 13.89 -22.30
N GLY A 43 11.58 12.59 -22.55
CA GLY A 43 12.69 11.85 -23.16
C GLY A 43 13.97 11.77 -22.31
N LYS A 44 13.98 12.35 -21.11
CA LYS A 44 15.18 12.44 -20.27
C LYS A 44 15.58 11.07 -19.71
N VAL A 45 16.83 10.67 -19.95
CA VAL A 45 17.37 9.32 -19.66
C VAL A 45 17.34 8.99 -18.17
N GLU A 46 17.47 9.97 -17.28
CA GLU A 46 17.40 9.76 -15.84
C GLU A 46 16.05 9.18 -15.39
N TYR A 47 14.93 9.60 -16.00
CA TYR A 47 13.62 9.05 -15.66
C TYR A 47 13.44 7.61 -16.17
N LEU A 48 14.08 7.26 -17.29
CA LEU A 48 14.12 5.88 -17.75
C LEU A 48 14.90 4.98 -16.78
N ARG A 49 16.08 5.44 -16.33
CA ARG A 49 16.88 4.71 -15.33
C ARG A 49 16.13 4.56 -14.01
N MET A 50 15.46 5.61 -13.56
CA MET A 50 14.58 5.58 -12.38
C MET A 50 13.47 4.54 -12.56
N THR A 51 12.73 4.59 -13.67
CA THR A 51 11.64 3.64 -13.96
C THR A 51 12.13 2.20 -13.94
N LYS A 52 13.29 1.92 -14.55
CA LYS A 52 13.87 0.57 -14.59
C LYS A 52 14.36 0.08 -13.23
N PHE A 53 14.99 0.95 -12.44
CA PHE A 53 15.51 0.60 -11.12
C PHE A 53 14.37 0.37 -10.12
N TRP A 54 13.50 1.36 -9.93
CA TRP A 54 12.38 1.29 -9.00
C TRP A 54 11.35 0.25 -9.44
N GLY A 55 11.13 0.13 -10.75
CA GLY A 55 10.29 -0.90 -11.34
C GLY A 55 10.74 -2.33 -11.05
N LYS A 56 12.06 -2.57 -10.94
CA LYS A 56 12.60 -3.88 -10.53
C LYS A 56 12.26 -4.19 -9.08
N LEU A 57 12.45 -3.22 -8.17
CA LEU A 57 12.12 -3.39 -6.74
C LEU A 57 10.61 -3.58 -6.53
N PHE A 58 9.81 -2.78 -7.24
CA PHE A 58 8.36 -2.93 -7.30
C PHE A 58 7.96 -4.34 -7.73
N LEU A 59 8.55 -4.88 -8.81
CA LEU A 59 8.22 -6.21 -9.28
C LEU A 59 8.59 -7.32 -8.29
N ILE A 60 9.76 -7.23 -7.67
CA ILE A 60 10.18 -8.21 -6.65
C ILE A 60 9.19 -8.21 -5.48
N ASN A 61 8.83 -7.02 -5.00
CA ASN A 61 7.87 -6.85 -3.92
C ASN A 61 6.47 -7.35 -4.30
N PHE A 62 6.02 -7.05 -5.52
CA PHE A 62 4.75 -7.50 -6.07
C PHE A 62 4.63 -9.03 -6.08
N ILE A 63 5.67 -9.74 -6.58
CA ILE A 63 5.67 -11.20 -6.62
C ILE A 63 5.53 -11.80 -5.21
N MET A 64 6.22 -11.23 -4.22
CA MET A 64 6.08 -11.66 -2.82
C MET A 64 4.69 -11.34 -2.26
N GLY A 65 4.10 -10.21 -2.63
CA GLY A 65 2.73 -9.84 -2.30
C GLY A 65 1.71 -10.84 -2.85
N VAL A 66 1.84 -11.23 -4.13
CA VAL A 66 0.96 -12.23 -4.77
C VAL A 66 1.05 -13.57 -4.04
N ALA A 67 2.27 -14.05 -3.77
CA ALA A 67 2.47 -15.34 -3.10
C ALA A 67 1.82 -15.38 -1.71
N THR A 68 1.95 -14.29 -0.95
CA THR A 68 1.36 -14.19 0.40
C THR A 68 -0.15 -13.97 0.36
N GLY A 69 -0.67 -13.23 -0.63
CA GLY A 69 -2.11 -12.97 -0.80
C GLY A 69 -2.89 -14.24 -1.14
N ILE A 70 -2.35 -15.09 -2.04
CA ILE A 70 -2.95 -16.38 -2.36
C ILE A 70 -3.11 -17.25 -1.11
N VAL A 71 -2.08 -17.28 -0.24
CA VAL A 71 -2.15 -18.03 1.02
C VAL A 71 -3.25 -17.48 1.92
N GLN A 72 -3.37 -16.15 2.03
CA GLN A 72 -4.38 -15.51 2.86
C GLN A 72 -5.81 -15.76 2.33
N GLU A 73 -6.03 -15.73 1.01
CA GLU A 73 -7.33 -16.03 0.39
C GLU A 73 -7.79 -17.45 0.76
N PHE A 74 -6.92 -18.46 0.64
CA PHE A 74 -7.25 -19.83 1.01
C PHE A 74 -7.46 -20.03 2.52
N GLN A 75 -6.85 -19.19 3.38
CA GLN A 75 -7.05 -19.29 4.83
C GLN A 75 -8.49 -19.00 5.25
N PHE A 76 -9.23 -18.16 4.53
CA PHE A 76 -10.67 -17.94 4.80
C PHE A 76 -11.47 -19.25 4.63
N GLY A 77 -11.13 -20.06 3.62
CA GLY A 77 -11.80 -21.34 3.38
C GLY A 77 -11.35 -22.47 4.30
N MET A 78 -10.06 -22.53 4.63
CA MET A 78 -9.47 -23.65 5.39
C MET A 78 -9.57 -23.47 6.90
N ALA A 79 -9.13 -22.32 7.42
CA ALA A 79 -9.04 -22.07 8.87
C ALA A 79 -10.31 -21.40 9.44
N TRP A 80 -11.11 -20.76 8.58
CA TRP A 80 -12.29 -19.99 8.96
C TRP A 80 -13.55 -20.43 8.19
N SER A 81 -13.73 -21.74 8.01
CA SER A 81 -14.82 -22.32 7.21
C SER A 81 -16.22 -21.93 7.68
N GLU A 82 -16.48 -21.95 9.00
CA GLU A 82 -17.77 -21.54 9.56
C GLU A 82 -18.05 -20.05 9.35
N TYR A 83 -17.03 -19.20 9.50
CA TYR A 83 -17.14 -17.78 9.16
C TYR A 83 -17.49 -17.60 7.68
N SER A 84 -16.79 -18.30 6.78
CA SER A 84 -17.05 -18.25 5.35
C SER A 84 -18.47 -18.72 4.98
N ARG A 85 -19.01 -19.73 5.66
CA ARG A 85 -20.42 -20.17 5.49
C ARG A 85 -21.42 -19.15 6.04
N PHE A 86 -21.06 -18.43 7.10
CA PHE A 86 -21.92 -17.46 7.75
C PHE A 86 -22.03 -16.15 6.96
N VAL A 87 -20.90 -15.56 6.53
CA VAL A 87 -20.90 -14.24 5.85
C VAL A 87 -20.73 -14.30 4.32
N GLY A 88 -20.61 -15.50 3.75
CA GLY A 88 -20.21 -15.71 2.35
C GLY A 88 -21.03 -14.91 1.32
N ASP A 89 -22.33 -14.74 1.53
CA ASP A 89 -23.24 -14.01 0.62
C ASP A 89 -22.92 -12.52 0.49
N VAL A 90 -22.25 -11.94 1.48
CA VAL A 90 -21.92 -10.51 1.52
C VAL A 90 -20.43 -10.31 1.37
N PHE A 91 -19.64 -11.01 2.19
CA PHE A 91 -18.18 -10.91 2.22
C PHE A 91 -17.54 -11.49 0.94
N GLY A 92 -18.12 -12.55 0.37
CA GLY A 92 -17.58 -13.21 -0.81
C GLY A 92 -17.63 -12.36 -2.08
N ALA A 93 -18.61 -11.46 -2.20
CA ALA A 93 -18.79 -10.65 -3.40
C ALA A 93 -17.63 -9.64 -3.63
N PRO A 94 -17.22 -8.82 -2.65
CA PRO A 94 -16.02 -7.98 -2.78
C PRO A 94 -14.74 -8.79 -3.04
N LEU A 95 -14.54 -9.92 -2.35
CA LEU A 95 -13.36 -10.78 -2.58
C LEU A 95 -13.34 -11.36 -4.00
N ALA A 96 -14.48 -11.79 -4.52
CA ALA A 96 -14.56 -12.27 -5.90
C ALA A 96 -14.25 -11.15 -6.92
N LEU A 97 -14.71 -9.92 -6.67
CA LEU A 97 -14.38 -8.77 -7.53
C LEU A 97 -12.91 -8.39 -7.45
N GLU A 98 -12.30 -8.48 -6.27
CA GLU A 98 -10.86 -8.31 -6.09
C GLU A 98 -10.08 -9.28 -7.00
N SER A 99 -10.37 -10.58 -6.92
CA SER A 99 -9.64 -11.60 -7.69
C SER A 99 -9.95 -11.56 -9.19
N LEU A 100 -11.23 -11.46 -9.57
CA LEU A 100 -11.66 -11.57 -10.97
C LEU A 100 -11.45 -10.28 -11.78
N LEU A 101 -11.66 -9.11 -11.16
CA LEU A 101 -11.57 -7.83 -11.86
C LEU A 101 -10.21 -7.19 -11.60
N ALA A 102 -9.86 -6.93 -10.35
CA ALA A 102 -8.70 -6.11 -10.03
C ALA A 102 -7.37 -6.87 -10.23
N PHE A 103 -7.21 -8.01 -9.55
CA PHE A 103 -5.99 -8.80 -9.57
C PHE A 103 -5.66 -9.37 -10.96
N PHE A 104 -6.68 -9.83 -11.69
CA PHE A 104 -6.50 -10.35 -13.05
C PHE A 104 -6.04 -9.27 -14.04
N VAL A 105 -6.69 -8.09 -14.00
CA VAL A 105 -6.29 -6.93 -14.82
C VAL A 105 -4.88 -6.49 -14.43
N GLU A 106 -4.61 -6.34 -13.14
CA GLU A 106 -3.30 -5.96 -12.63
C GLU A 106 -2.20 -6.90 -13.13
N SER A 107 -2.34 -8.20 -12.88
CA SER A 107 -1.33 -9.21 -13.22
C SER A 107 -1.11 -9.32 -14.72
N THR A 108 -2.18 -9.22 -15.52
CA THR A 108 -2.10 -9.30 -16.98
C THR A 108 -1.36 -8.10 -17.56
N PHE A 109 -1.77 -6.88 -17.20
CA PHE A 109 -1.16 -5.67 -17.73
C PHE A 109 0.25 -5.43 -17.18
N LEU A 110 0.52 -5.87 -15.95
CA LEU A 110 1.87 -5.87 -15.41
C LEU A 110 2.78 -6.84 -16.18
N GLY A 111 2.29 -8.03 -16.53
CA GLY A 111 3.00 -8.96 -17.42
C GLY A 111 3.37 -8.32 -18.76
N LEU A 112 2.40 -7.64 -19.39
CA LEU A 112 2.64 -6.89 -20.64
C LEU A 112 3.68 -5.76 -20.45
N TRP A 113 3.67 -5.09 -19.31
CA TRP A 113 4.65 -4.05 -19.00
C TRP A 113 6.07 -4.60 -18.79
N ILE A 114 6.21 -5.74 -18.11
CA ILE A 114 7.53 -6.36 -17.87
C ILE A 114 8.19 -6.74 -19.20
N PHE A 115 7.45 -7.42 -20.06
CA PHE A 115 7.98 -7.99 -21.30
C PHE A 115 7.80 -7.08 -22.52
N GLY A 116 7.12 -5.95 -22.39
CA GLY A 116 6.70 -5.10 -23.51
C GLY A 116 7.67 -4.00 -23.93
N TRP A 117 8.81 -3.82 -23.25
CA TRP A 117 9.71 -2.66 -23.46
C TRP A 117 10.20 -2.44 -24.90
N LYS A 118 10.39 -3.51 -25.68
CA LYS A 118 10.82 -3.45 -27.09
C LYS A 118 9.73 -3.91 -28.07
N GLN A 119 8.59 -4.35 -27.55
CA GLN A 119 7.52 -5.04 -28.27
C GLN A 119 6.28 -4.16 -28.41
N LEU A 120 6.04 -3.29 -27.42
CA LEU A 120 4.90 -2.39 -27.38
C LEU A 120 5.32 -0.96 -27.77
N LYS A 121 4.38 -0.23 -28.39
CA LYS A 121 4.56 1.21 -28.62
C LYS A 121 4.71 1.92 -27.26
N PRO A 122 5.55 2.96 -27.13
CA PRO A 122 5.84 3.60 -25.84
C PRO A 122 4.60 4.06 -25.05
N GLY A 123 3.58 4.57 -25.74
CA GLY A 123 2.31 4.98 -25.12
C GLY A 123 1.48 3.80 -24.60
N ILE A 124 1.43 2.69 -25.35
CA ILE A 124 0.75 1.45 -24.94
C ILE A 124 1.48 0.84 -23.73
N HIS A 125 2.81 0.80 -23.79
CA HIS A 125 3.64 0.33 -22.68
C HIS A 125 3.39 1.14 -21.40
N LEU A 126 3.24 2.47 -21.51
CA LEU A 126 2.87 3.31 -20.37
C LEU A 126 1.44 3.05 -19.89
N ALA A 127 0.49 2.88 -20.82
CA ALA A 127 -0.89 2.56 -20.47
C ALA A 127 -1.00 1.24 -19.70
N CYS A 128 -0.22 0.21 -20.07
CA CYS A 128 -0.17 -1.06 -19.33
C CYS A 128 0.20 -0.86 -17.86
N LEU A 129 1.20 -0.02 -17.58
CA LEU A 129 1.59 0.26 -16.19
C LEU A 129 0.49 0.99 -15.42
N TRP A 130 -0.13 2.01 -16.02
CA TRP A 130 -1.22 2.74 -15.37
C TRP A 130 -2.44 1.85 -15.11
N ILE A 131 -2.82 1.00 -16.06
CA ILE A 131 -3.91 0.05 -15.88
C ILE A 131 -3.59 -0.91 -14.73
N ALA A 132 -2.35 -1.42 -14.67
CA ALA A 132 -1.94 -2.31 -13.59
C ALA A 132 -2.03 -1.63 -12.21
N VAL A 133 -1.47 -0.42 -12.08
CA VAL A 133 -1.46 0.35 -10.83
C VAL A 133 -2.87 0.75 -10.39
N VAL A 134 -3.74 1.14 -11.33
CA VAL A 134 -5.15 1.43 -11.04
C VAL A 134 -5.87 0.16 -10.60
N GLY A 135 -5.54 -1.00 -11.20
CA GLY A 135 -5.97 -2.32 -10.74
C GLY A 135 -5.60 -2.56 -9.27
N SER A 136 -4.36 -2.30 -8.86
CA SER A 136 -3.92 -2.43 -7.46
C SER A 136 -4.75 -1.56 -6.50
N VAL A 137 -5.13 -0.34 -6.93
CA VAL A 137 -5.96 0.57 -6.12
C VAL A 137 -7.41 0.06 -6.01
N PHE A 138 -7.97 -0.49 -7.09
CA PHE A 138 -9.29 -1.14 -7.03
C PHE A 138 -9.28 -2.41 -6.18
N SER A 139 -8.19 -3.19 -6.22
CA SER A 139 -7.99 -4.35 -5.34
C SER A 139 -8.04 -3.90 -3.87
N ALA A 140 -7.25 -2.88 -3.51
CA ALA A 140 -7.26 -2.29 -2.18
C ALA A 140 -8.65 -1.80 -1.76
N TYR A 141 -9.43 -1.21 -2.67
CA TYR A 141 -10.80 -0.78 -2.39
C TYR A 141 -11.69 -1.97 -2.02
N PHE A 142 -11.73 -3.04 -2.83
CA PHE A 142 -12.61 -4.18 -2.58
C PHE A 142 -12.28 -4.91 -1.28
N ILE A 143 -11.00 -5.14 -0.98
CA ILE A 143 -10.61 -5.79 0.27
C ILE A 143 -10.88 -4.91 1.50
N ILE A 144 -10.72 -3.59 1.38
CA ILE A 144 -11.04 -2.66 2.46
C ILE A 144 -12.56 -2.57 2.67
N VAL A 145 -13.37 -2.63 1.60
CA VAL A 145 -14.84 -2.74 1.71
C VAL A 145 -15.21 -3.98 2.50
N ALA A 146 -14.61 -5.14 2.19
CA ALA A 146 -14.85 -6.38 2.92
C ALA A 146 -14.50 -6.25 4.42
N ASN A 147 -13.30 -5.74 4.74
CA ASN A 147 -12.87 -5.50 6.12
C ASN A 147 -13.71 -4.43 6.85
N SER A 148 -14.20 -3.42 6.13
CA SER A 148 -15.03 -2.36 6.70
C SER A 148 -16.43 -2.88 7.01
N TRP A 149 -16.98 -3.73 6.15
CA TRP A 149 -18.25 -4.41 6.42
C TRP A 149 -18.17 -5.35 7.63
N MET A 150 -17.04 -6.04 7.83
CA MET A 150 -16.81 -6.83 9.07
C MET A 150 -16.85 -5.98 10.34
N GLN A 151 -16.49 -4.69 10.24
CA GLN A 151 -16.49 -3.76 11.37
C GLN A 151 -17.85 -3.09 11.57
N HIS A 152 -18.51 -2.71 10.49
CA HIS A 152 -19.79 -2.03 10.50
C HIS A 152 -20.70 -2.64 9.42
N PRO A 153 -21.45 -3.72 9.75
CA PRO A 153 -22.30 -4.41 8.79
C PRO A 153 -23.48 -3.54 8.35
N VAL A 154 -23.60 -3.33 7.04
CA VAL A 154 -24.68 -2.55 6.40
C VAL A 154 -25.18 -3.29 5.16
N GLY A 155 -26.39 -2.96 4.70
CA GLY A 155 -26.95 -3.53 3.46
C GLY A 155 -27.27 -5.02 3.54
N VAL A 156 -27.60 -5.52 4.74
CA VAL A 156 -27.88 -6.95 4.98
C VAL A 156 -29.13 -7.16 5.82
N GLN A 157 -29.76 -8.34 5.67
CA GLN A 157 -30.82 -8.83 6.54
C GLN A 157 -30.49 -10.23 7.02
N MET A 158 -30.88 -10.56 8.25
CA MET A 158 -30.70 -11.90 8.79
C MET A 158 -31.78 -12.83 8.24
N GLN A 159 -31.39 -13.83 7.45
CA GLN A 159 -32.25 -14.90 6.98
C GLN A 159 -31.67 -16.24 7.44
N ASP A 160 -32.49 -17.10 8.06
CA ASP A 160 -32.08 -18.40 8.59
C ASP A 160 -30.80 -18.36 9.45
N GLY A 161 -30.66 -17.29 10.25
CA GLY A 161 -29.51 -17.09 11.11
C GLY A 161 -28.22 -16.70 10.38
N ARG A 162 -28.28 -16.22 9.13
CA ARG A 162 -27.13 -15.71 8.37
C ARG A 162 -27.41 -14.35 7.74
N PRO A 163 -26.41 -13.46 7.63
CA PRO A 163 -26.54 -12.20 6.91
C PRO A 163 -26.61 -12.44 5.40
N VAL A 164 -27.71 -12.04 4.78
CA VAL A 164 -27.92 -12.05 3.33
C VAL A 164 -27.90 -10.61 2.82
N MET A 165 -27.15 -10.36 1.75
CA MET A 165 -27.02 -9.02 1.15
C MET A 165 -28.34 -8.58 0.53
N THR A 166 -28.82 -7.41 0.93
CA THR A 166 -30.05 -6.78 0.40
C THR A 166 -29.77 -5.49 -0.37
N ASP A 167 -28.66 -4.81 -0.06
CA ASP A 167 -28.24 -3.58 -0.75
C ASP A 167 -26.71 -3.59 -0.95
N ALA A 168 -26.29 -3.95 -2.17
CA ALA A 168 -24.88 -3.96 -2.54
C ALA A 168 -24.28 -2.54 -2.54
N TRP A 169 -25.07 -1.52 -2.87
CA TRP A 169 -24.58 -0.14 -2.88
C TRP A 169 -24.22 0.31 -1.47
N ALA A 170 -25.07 0.01 -0.49
CA ALA A 170 -24.78 0.27 0.91
C ALA A 170 -23.49 -0.41 1.39
N VAL A 171 -23.21 -1.64 0.93
CA VAL A 171 -21.96 -2.37 1.24
C VAL A 171 -20.75 -1.68 0.60
N PHE A 172 -20.80 -1.37 -0.70
CA PHE A 172 -19.69 -0.73 -1.40
C PHE A 172 -19.44 0.70 -0.92
N THR A 173 -20.47 1.46 -0.57
CA THR A 173 -20.34 2.82 -0.03
C THR A 173 -20.37 2.88 1.49
N ASN A 174 -19.96 1.80 2.16
CA ASN A 174 -19.87 1.76 3.62
C ASN A 174 -19.01 2.94 4.12
N ASN A 175 -19.53 3.74 5.04
CA ASN A 175 -18.85 4.93 5.55
C ASN A 175 -17.48 4.59 6.17
N THR A 176 -17.34 3.44 6.83
CA THR A 176 -16.06 2.95 7.36
C THR A 176 -15.07 2.71 6.22
N ALA A 177 -15.51 2.17 5.08
CA ALA A 177 -14.68 1.95 3.91
C ALA A 177 -14.24 3.28 3.27
N LEU A 178 -15.17 4.23 3.13
CA LEU A 178 -14.89 5.54 2.53
C LEU A 178 -13.83 6.33 3.30
N VAL A 179 -13.67 6.09 4.59
CA VAL A 179 -12.60 6.70 5.41
C VAL A 179 -11.35 5.82 5.47
N ALA A 180 -11.49 4.49 5.55
CA ALA A 180 -10.36 3.55 5.62
C ALA A 180 -9.56 3.42 4.31
N VAL A 181 -10.22 3.54 3.14
CA VAL A 181 -9.57 3.50 1.83
C VAL A 181 -8.56 4.65 1.67
N PRO A 182 -8.93 5.93 1.80
CA PRO A 182 -7.97 7.01 1.67
C PRO A 182 -6.88 6.95 2.76
N HIS A 183 -7.20 6.50 3.98
CA HIS A 183 -6.18 6.30 5.03
C HIS A 183 -5.13 5.27 4.62
N THR A 184 -5.57 4.10 4.13
CA THR A 184 -4.67 3.03 3.68
C THR A 184 -3.85 3.44 2.46
N LEU A 185 -4.46 4.13 1.48
CA LEU A 185 -3.75 4.61 0.29
C LEU A 185 -2.70 5.67 0.63
N MET A 186 -3.01 6.61 1.53
CA MET A 186 -2.04 7.59 2.00
C MET A 186 -0.91 6.91 2.79
N GLY A 187 -1.23 5.92 3.63
CA GLY A 187 -0.23 5.09 4.31
C GLY A 187 0.70 4.37 3.33
N ALA A 188 0.16 3.78 2.26
CA ALA A 188 0.94 3.15 1.20
C ALA A 188 1.89 4.13 0.49
N LEU A 189 1.43 5.34 0.20
CA LEU A 189 2.27 6.39 -0.34
C LEU A 189 3.37 6.84 0.64
N ALA A 190 3.08 6.88 1.94
CA ALA A 190 4.06 7.20 2.97
C ALA A 190 5.18 6.16 3.01
N VAL A 191 4.83 4.86 2.92
CA VAL A 191 5.81 3.77 2.81
C VAL A 191 6.68 3.93 1.56
N ALA A 192 6.08 4.19 0.40
CA ALA A 192 6.83 4.39 -0.83
C ALA A 192 7.73 5.64 -0.79
N GLY A 193 7.23 6.76 -0.24
CA GLY A 193 8.01 7.99 -0.07
C GLY A 193 9.21 7.79 0.85
N GLY A 194 9.02 7.13 1.99
CA GLY A 194 10.09 6.75 2.92
C GLY A 194 11.11 5.80 2.28
N PHE A 195 10.64 4.82 1.49
CA PHE A 195 11.49 3.88 0.76
C PHE A 195 12.38 4.59 -0.27
N LEU A 196 11.80 5.51 -1.05
CA LEU A 196 12.55 6.35 -2.00
C LEU A 196 13.59 7.20 -1.28
N LEU A 197 13.21 7.87 -0.19
CA LEU A 197 14.10 8.71 0.62
C LEU A 197 15.29 7.91 1.14
N GLY A 198 15.04 6.78 1.78
CA GLY A 198 16.08 5.95 2.40
C GLY A 198 17.10 5.44 1.39
N ILE A 199 16.63 4.81 0.31
CA ILE A 199 17.51 4.24 -0.71
C ILE A 199 18.23 5.35 -1.50
N ALA A 200 17.54 6.42 -1.90
CA ALA A 200 18.18 7.50 -2.65
C ALA A 200 19.24 8.23 -1.81
N TRP A 201 18.95 8.48 -0.53
CA TRP A 201 19.92 9.04 0.41
C TRP A 201 21.13 8.12 0.57
N TYR A 202 20.91 6.81 0.75
CA TYR A 202 21.99 5.84 0.88
C TYR A 202 22.93 5.84 -0.35
N HIS A 203 22.35 5.88 -1.56
CA HIS A 203 23.14 5.92 -2.79
C HIS A 203 23.92 7.25 -2.95
N LEU A 204 23.33 8.40 -2.61
CA LEU A 204 24.03 9.69 -2.61
C LEU A 204 25.15 9.74 -1.57
N TRP A 205 24.90 9.24 -0.36
CA TRP A 205 25.90 9.12 0.69
C TRP A 205 27.06 8.25 0.23
N ARG A 206 26.78 7.10 -0.38
CA ARG A 206 27.81 6.20 -0.90
C ARG A 206 28.65 6.86 -1.99
N ARG A 207 28.06 7.64 -2.90
CA ARG A 207 28.82 8.38 -3.91
C ARG A 207 29.79 9.39 -3.29
N ARG A 208 29.35 10.11 -2.25
CA ARG A 208 30.21 11.03 -1.50
C ARG A 208 31.32 10.28 -0.74
N ARG A 209 30.98 9.19 -0.06
CA ARG A 209 31.94 8.37 0.69
C ARG A 209 33.01 7.76 -0.22
N ASP A 210 32.60 7.30 -1.39
CA ASP A 210 33.49 6.69 -2.38
C ASP A 210 34.28 7.77 -3.19
N GLY A 211 34.20 9.04 -2.81
CA GLY A 211 34.98 10.15 -3.38
C GLY A 211 34.52 10.62 -4.77
N ILE A 212 33.37 10.12 -5.26
CA ILE A 212 32.83 10.44 -6.58
C ILE A 212 32.24 11.85 -6.58
N ASP A 213 31.48 12.19 -5.54
CA ASP A 213 30.89 13.52 -5.38
C ASP A 213 31.65 14.27 -4.27
N THR A 214 32.13 15.48 -4.56
CA THR A 214 32.85 16.33 -3.60
C THR A 214 31.97 17.48 -3.11
N VAL A 215 32.44 18.20 -2.09
CA VAL A 215 31.77 19.40 -1.59
C VAL A 215 32.65 20.60 -1.93
N GLY A 216 32.09 21.54 -2.70
CA GLY A 216 32.76 22.77 -3.06
C GLY A 216 32.97 23.70 -1.86
N ALA A 217 33.79 24.74 -2.05
CA ALA A 217 34.04 25.75 -1.03
C ALA A 217 32.77 26.53 -0.61
N ASP A 218 31.72 26.51 -1.45
CA ASP A 218 30.40 27.10 -1.19
C ASP A 218 29.46 26.17 -0.41
N GLY A 219 29.94 25.00 0.02
CA GLY A 219 29.15 23.98 0.72
C GLY A 219 28.21 23.18 -0.19
N ARG A 220 28.23 23.40 -1.51
CA ARG A 220 27.38 22.66 -2.45
C ARG A 220 28.07 21.39 -2.93
N VAL A 221 27.26 20.37 -3.23
CA VAL A 221 27.76 19.12 -3.80
C VAL A 221 28.15 19.36 -5.25
N VAL A 222 29.38 19.00 -5.60
CA VAL A 222 29.89 18.95 -6.98
C VAL A 222 29.84 17.50 -7.43
N PRO A 223 28.88 17.12 -8.29
CA PRO A 223 28.76 15.74 -8.75
C PRO A 223 29.91 15.39 -9.70
N GLY A 224 30.56 14.26 -9.45
CA GLY A 224 31.61 13.74 -10.32
C GLY A 224 31.20 12.47 -11.06
N GLU A 225 32.15 11.91 -11.79
CA GLU A 225 32.02 10.63 -12.48
C GLU A 225 33.16 9.71 -12.07
N ALA A 226 32.88 8.42 -11.97
CA ALA A 226 33.90 7.40 -11.77
C ALA A 226 33.95 6.48 -12.98
N ALA A 227 35.11 5.85 -13.22
CA ALA A 227 35.28 4.81 -14.24
C ALA A 227 34.47 3.52 -13.94
N ILE A 228 33.66 3.51 -12.87
CA ILE A 228 32.77 2.42 -12.51
C ILE A 228 31.49 2.53 -13.36
N PRO A 229 31.10 1.49 -14.10
CA PRO A 229 29.86 1.49 -14.88
C PRO A 229 28.64 1.89 -14.04
N GLY A 230 27.87 2.86 -14.54
CA GLY A 230 26.68 3.36 -13.84
C GLY A 230 26.94 4.38 -12.73
N ARG A 231 28.18 4.86 -12.55
CA ARG A 231 28.52 5.97 -11.63
C ARG A 231 28.85 7.27 -12.37
N ASP A 232 27.98 7.63 -13.31
CA ASP A 232 28.08 8.86 -14.12
C ASP A 232 27.28 10.03 -13.49
N LEU A 233 27.25 11.18 -14.17
CA LEU A 233 26.43 12.33 -13.75
C LEU A 233 24.91 12.04 -13.80
N THR A 234 24.49 11.11 -14.65
CA THR A 234 23.08 10.70 -14.75
C THR A 234 22.66 9.92 -13.51
N ASP A 235 23.54 9.08 -12.96
CA ASP A 235 23.34 8.37 -11.70
C ASP A 235 23.10 9.35 -10.53
N TYR A 236 23.90 10.41 -10.41
CA TYR A 236 23.63 11.46 -9.42
C TYR A 236 22.22 12.06 -9.61
N LYS A 237 21.84 12.38 -10.85
CA LYS A 237 20.49 12.92 -11.17
C LYS A 237 19.38 11.94 -10.79
N VAL A 238 19.56 10.64 -11.02
CA VAL A 238 18.62 9.58 -10.64
C VAL A 238 18.36 9.63 -9.13
N TRP A 239 19.41 9.65 -8.32
CA TRP A 239 19.26 9.60 -6.88
C TRP A 239 18.72 10.91 -6.31
N ILE A 240 19.24 12.07 -6.71
CA ILE A 240 18.74 13.35 -6.18
C ILE A 240 17.28 13.61 -6.59
N ARG A 241 16.86 13.19 -7.79
CA ARG A 241 15.45 13.29 -8.19
C ARG A 241 14.57 12.28 -7.48
N SER A 242 15.04 11.05 -7.29
CA SER A 242 14.31 10.06 -6.49
C SER A 242 14.12 10.56 -5.06
N LEU A 243 15.15 11.17 -4.46
CA LEU A 243 15.07 11.77 -3.14
C LEU A 243 14.04 12.91 -3.09
N ARG A 244 14.03 13.82 -4.08
CA ARG A 244 13.06 14.92 -4.13
C ARG A 244 11.63 14.43 -4.34
N ILE A 245 11.42 13.47 -5.25
CA ILE A 245 10.10 12.86 -5.45
C ILE A 245 9.65 12.15 -4.18
N GLY A 246 10.54 11.35 -3.56
CA GLY A 246 10.27 10.68 -2.29
C GLY A 246 9.91 11.65 -1.18
N ALA A 247 10.62 12.78 -1.06
CA ALA A 247 10.31 13.82 -0.09
C ALA A 247 8.92 14.43 -0.29
N VAL A 248 8.59 14.79 -1.54
CA VAL A 248 7.26 15.35 -1.86
C VAL A 248 6.16 14.34 -1.59
N VAL A 249 6.33 13.09 -2.03
CA VAL A 249 5.38 12.01 -1.78
C VAL A 249 5.21 11.81 -0.27
N ALA A 250 6.30 11.70 0.48
CA ALA A 250 6.29 11.48 1.93
C ALA A 250 5.57 12.61 2.69
N MET A 251 5.82 13.88 2.31
CA MET A 251 5.16 15.03 2.94
C MET A 251 3.65 15.04 2.67
N ILE A 252 3.25 14.84 1.40
CA ILE A 252 1.83 14.81 1.02
C ILE A 252 1.12 13.64 1.71
N SER A 253 1.73 12.46 1.68
CA SER A 253 1.15 11.26 2.29
C SER A 253 1.07 11.37 3.80
N PHE A 254 2.07 11.96 4.47
CA PHE A 254 2.04 12.14 5.92
C PHE A 254 0.89 13.05 6.35
N ALA A 255 0.72 14.19 5.67
CA ALA A 255 -0.43 15.07 5.90
C ALA A 255 -1.76 14.36 5.60
N GLY A 256 -1.83 13.61 4.48
CA GLY A 256 -3.00 12.83 4.11
C GLY A 256 -3.36 11.76 5.13
N THR A 257 -2.38 11.01 5.65
CA THR A 257 -2.57 9.99 6.68
C THR A 257 -3.03 10.62 8.00
N ALA A 258 -2.48 11.76 8.40
CA ALA A 258 -2.93 12.47 9.59
C ALA A 258 -4.39 12.93 9.48
N LEU A 259 -4.76 13.56 8.36
CA LEU A 259 -6.14 14.02 8.13
C LEU A 259 -7.14 12.85 8.08
N THR A 260 -6.83 11.83 7.30
CA THR A 260 -7.69 10.65 7.18
C THR A 260 -7.74 9.84 8.48
N GLY A 261 -6.66 9.83 9.26
CA GLY A 261 -6.60 9.19 10.57
C GLY A 261 -7.48 9.87 11.60
N ASP A 262 -7.50 11.20 11.63
CA ASP A 262 -8.43 11.97 12.47
C ASP A 262 -9.89 11.68 12.12
N LEU A 263 -10.22 11.67 10.82
CA LEU A 263 -11.56 11.30 10.34
C LEU A 263 -11.93 9.86 10.75
N GLN A 264 -10.99 8.92 10.59
CA GLN A 264 -11.22 7.52 10.93
C GLN A 264 -11.41 7.35 12.44
N GLY A 265 -10.59 8.01 13.26
CA GLY A 265 -10.70 7.98 14.72
C GLY A 265 -12.05 8.51 15.20
N LYS A 266 -12.49 9.65 14.68
CA LYS A 266 -13.81 10.25 14.99
C LYS A 266 -14.96 9.31 14.64
N LEU A 267 -14.93 8.72 13.44
CA LEU A 267 -15.94 7.74 13.04
C LEU A 267 -15.93 6.51 13.96
N MET A 268 -14.73 6.06 14.38
CA MET A 268 -14.58 4.89 15.23
C MET A 268 -15.06 5.14 16.68
N PHE A 269 -15.03 6.38 17.17
CA PHE A 269 -15.67 6.74 18.44
C PHE A 269 -17.18 6.49 18.42
N GLU A 270 -17.84 6.73 17.29
CA GLU A 270 -19.28 6.50 17.15
C GLU A 270 -19.59 5.02 16.88
N GLN A 271 -18.86 4.38 15.97
CA GLN A 271 -19.18 3.02 15.51
C GLN A 271 -18.62 1.93 16.43
N GLN A 272 -17.43 2.13 16.99
CA GLN A 272 -16.70 1.11 17.76
C GLN A 272 -15.98 1.75 18.96
N PRO A 273 -16.71 2.37 19.91
CA PRO A 273 -16.13 3.12 21.02
C PRO A 273 -15.17 2.28 21.87
N MET A 274 -15.42 0.97 22.01
CA MET A 274 -14.51 0.05 22.72
C MET A 274 -13.10 -0.01 22.12
N LYS A 275 -12.96 0.11 20.79
CA LYS A 275 -11.63 0.16 20.15
C LYS A 275 -10.89 1.43 20.50
N MET A 276 -11.59 2.57 20.46
CA MET A 276 -11.00 3.87 20.79
C MET A 276 -10.69 3.97 22.28
N ALA A 277 -11.58 3.49 23.15
CA ALA A 277 -11.35 3.43 24.59
C ALA A 277 -10.11 2.58 24.92
N ALA A 278 -9.97 1.41 24.28
CA ALA A 278 -8.77 0.58 24.45
C ALA A 278 -7.50 1.26 23.89
N ALA A 279 -7.58 1.94 22.75
CA ALA A 279 -6.45 2.65 22.14
C ALA A 279 -5.95 3.84 22.99
N GLU A 280 -6.87 4.59 23.60
CA GLU A 280 -6.57 5.74 24.47
C GLU A 280 -6.29 5.33 25.94
N ALA A 281 -6.46 4.04 26.26
CA ALA A 281 -6.51 3.52 27.63
C ALA A 281 -7.53 4.25 28.53
N ALA A 282 -8.68 4.61 27.94
CA ALA A 282 -9.78 5.26 28.63
C ALA A 282 -10.69 4.20 29.32
N CYS A 283 -10.50 4.02 30.63
CA CYS A 283 -11.33 3.11 31.43
C CYS A 283 -12.66 3.74 31.88
N HIS A 284 -12.79 5.06 31.76
CA HIS A 284 -13.97 5.82 32.21
C HIS A 284 -14.34 6.92 31.20
N ASP A 285 -15.62 7.30 31.20
CA ASP A 285 -16.12 8.39 30.38
C ASP A 285 -15.47 9.73 30.78
N GLY A 286 -15.25 10.61 29.80
CA GLY A 286 -14.63 11.92 30.01
C GLY A 286 -13.10 11.91 30.14
N THR A 287 -12.44 10.79 29.84
CA THR A 287 -10.98 10.71 29.78
C THR A 287 -10.42 11.65 28.70
N GLY A 288 -9.43 12.46 29.04
CA GLY A 288 -8.76 13.37 28.09
C GLY A 288 -7.83 12.62 27.12
N PHE A 289 -7.48 13.29 26.01
CA PHE A 289 -6.52 12.75 25.04
C PHE A 289 -5.17 12.44 25.69
N SER A 290 -4.60 11.28 25.34
CA SER A 290 -3.29 10.87 25.84
C SER A 290 -2.28 10.74 24.70
N VAL A 291 -1.10 11.31 24.87
CA VAL A 291 0.03 11.11 23.95
C VAL A 291 0.68 9.73 24.17
N LEU A 292 0.64 9.23 25.41
CA LEU A 292 1.14 7.93 25.80
C LEU A 292 0.46 7.49 27.10
N SER A 293 -0.34 6.44 27.01
CA SER A 293 -0.91 5.77 28.18
C SER A 293 -0.27 4.40 28.36
N ILE A 294 0.18 4.10 29.58
CA ILE A 294 0.67 2.76 29.94
C ILE A 294 -0.34 2.16 30.91
N GLY A 295 -1.20 1.27 30.39
CA GLY A 295 -2.17 0.54 31.20
C GLY A 295 -1.52 -0.53 32.08
N ASN A 296 -2.06 -0.75 33.27
CA ASN A 296 -1.76 -1.94 34.06
C ASN A 296 -2.59 -3.10 33.47
N LEU A 297 -1.96 -4.15 32.95
CA LEU A 297 -2.61 -5.27 32.26
C LEU A 297 -3.49 -6.18 33.18
N GLY A 298 -3.94 -5.69 34.33
CA GLY A 298 -4.58 -6.55 35.34
C GLY A 298 -5.39 -5.85 36.44
N SER A 299 -5.99 -4.69 36.19
CA SER A 299 -7.00 -4.10 37.10
C SER A 299 -8.40 -4.22 36.54
#